data_AF-A0A9C6XC45-F1
#
_entry.id   AF-A0A9C6XC45-F1
#
_cell.length_a   1.000
_cell.length_b   1.000
_cell.length_c   1.000
_cell.angle_alpha   90.00
_cell.angle_beta   90.00
_cell.angle_gamma   90.00
#
_symmetry.space_group_name_H-M   'P 1'
#
loop_
_entity.id
_entity.type
_entity.pdbx_description
1 polymer ?
#
loop_
_entity_poly.entity_id
_entity_poly.type
_entity_poly.pdbx_seq_one_letter_code
_entity_poly.pdbx_strand_id
1 'polypeptide(L)'
;MDQVRDVEAEFHHASDLVHFIKQVFGSKFKIGVAGYPTGHPEATSLEQDLLYLKKKVDEGADFILTQMISSVDEYYTYLKHCFNLGVTVPIIPGLYLIQSFDSFKKFISTCQISVPARMYQDFKKIQDINKEKQYGLRLFQDLIRGLQKTSYCVGIHIFTLNRVSSVLKCLPHEELNSGIL
;
A
#
# COMPACT_ATOMS: atom_id res chain seq x y z
N MET A 1 8.94 40.24 -9.58
CA MET A 1 9.74 39.14 -9.00
C MET A 1 9.16 38.93 -7.63
N ASP A 2 8.11 38.11 -7.53
CA ASP A 2 7.35 37.97 -6.29
C ASP A 2 8.20 37.24 -5.27
N GLN A 3 8.37 37.90 -4.12
CA GLN A 3 9.06 37.34 -2.97
C GLN A 3 8.29 36.10 -2.52
N VAL A 4 8.88 34.92 -2.72
CA VAL A 4 8.49 33.72 -1.98
C VAL A 4 8.77 34.05 -0.52
N ARG A 5 7.74 34.39 0.24
CA ARG A 5 7.85 34.52 1.70
C ARG A 5 8.14 33.12 2.24
N ASP A 6 9.17 32.99 3.07
CA ASP A 6 9.37 31.80 3.88
C ASP A 6 8.15 31.62 4.77
N VAL A 7 7.27 30.69 4.39
CA VAL A 7 6.17 30.25 5.24
C VAL A 7 6.72 29.07 6.03
N GLU A 8 7.19 29.30 7.25
CA GLU A 8 7.38 28.22 8.23
C GLU A 8 5.99 27.68 8.58
N ALA A 9 5.52 26.71 7.79
CA ALA A 9 4.31 25.95 8.09
C ALA A 9 4.70 24.69 8.86
N GLU A 10 4.30 24.60 10.12
CA GLU A 10 4.42 23.38 10.91
C GLU A 10 3.26 22.45 10.53
N PHE A 11 3.59 21.26 10.01
CA PHE A 11 2.61 20.22 9.66
C PHE A 11 2.68 19.09 10.67
N HIS A 12 1.57 18.81 11.35
CA HIS A 12 1.50 17.71 12.32
C HIS A 12 1.00 16.41 11.68
N HIS A 13 0.16 16.53 10.65
CA HIS A 13 -0.41 15.41 9.92
C HIS A 13 -0.24 15.57 8.42
N ALA A 14 -0.20 14.45 7.72
CA ALA A 14 -0.15 14.44 6.26
C ALA A 14 -1.33 15.20 5.63
N SER A 15 -2.50 15.25 6.28
CA SER A 15 -3.65 16.06 5.84
C SER A 15 -3.30 17.54 5.70
N ASP A 16 -2.44 18.06 6.58
CA ASP A 16 -2.10 19.49 6.61
C ASP A 16 -1.25 19.83 5.39
N LEU A 17 -0.35 18.91 5.00
CA LEU A 17 0.43 19.03 3.78
C LEU A 17 -0.46 18.90 2.52
N VAL A 18 -1.43 17.98 2.50
CA VAL A 18 -2.40 17.86 1.39
C VAL A 18 -3.15 19.18 1.21
N HIS A 19 -3.72 19.70 2.30
CA HIS A 19 -4.44 20.97 2.32
C HIS A 19 -3.58 22.11 1.79
N PHE A 20 -2.36 22.25 2.31
CA PHE A 20 -1.41 23.28 1.89
C PHE A 20 -1.10 23.20 0.39
N ILE A 21 -0.80 22.01 -0.14
CA ILE A 21 -0.51 21.84 -1.57
C ILE A 21 -1.71 22.25 -2.43
N LYS A 22 -2.93 21.85 -2.05
CA LYS A 22 -4.15 22.25 -2.77
C LYS A 22 -4.41 23.75 -2.67
N GLN A 23 -4.18 24.37 -1.51
CA GLN A 23 -4.34 25.80 -1.31
C GLN A 23 -3.37 26.62 -2.15
N VAL A 24 -2.09 26.24 -2.19
CA VAL A 24 -1.03 27.01 -2.87
C VAL A 24 -0.97 26.74 -4.37
N PHE A 25 -1.16 25.48 -4.78
CA PHE A 25 -0.94 25.05 -6.17
C PHE A 25 -2.22 24.61 -6.89
N GLY A 26 -3.37 24.61 -6.22
CA GLY A 26 -4.64 24.21 -6.81
C GLY A 26 -4.61 22.77 -7.33
N SER A 27 -5.05 22.58 -8.56
CA SER A 27 -5.11 21.29 -9.25
C SER A 27 -3.82 20.90 -9.99
N LYS A 28 -2.74 21.69 -9.85
CA LYS A 28 -1.47 21.46 -10.57
C LYS A 28 -0.85 20.09 -10.30
N PHE A 29 -1.03 19.57 -9.09
CA PHE A 29 -0.51 18.27 -8.67
C PHE A 29 -1.63 17.28 -8.37
N LYS A 30 -1.37 16.02 -8.74
CA LYS A 30 -2.09 14.85 -8.22
C LYS A 30 -1.42 14.39 -6.94
N ILE A 31 -2.21 14.22 -5.89
CA ILE A 31 -1.70 13.94 -4.55
C ILE A 31 -2.08 12.53 -4.15
N GLY A 32 -1.09 11.67 -3.95
CA GLY A 32 -1.28 10.34 -3.37
C GLY A 32 -1.04 10.38 -1.86
N VAL A 33 -1.85 9.63 -1.09
CA VAL A 33 -1.65 9.47 0.37
C VAL A 33 -1.55 8.01 0.77
N ALA A 34 -0.86 7.74 1.88
CA ALA A 34 -0.74 6.39 2.43
C ALA A 34 -2.07 5.92 3.07
N GLY A 35 -2.40 4.64 2.93
CA GLY A 35 -3.47 3.95 3.65
C GLY A 35 -2.96 2.67 4.30
N TYR A 36 -3.55 2.26 5.43
CA TYR A 36 -3.06 1.13 6.23
C TYR A 36 -4.18 0.09 6.40
N PRO A 37 -4.20 -0.99 5.60
CA PRO A 37 -5.27 -1.99 5.63
C PRO A 37 -5.51 -2.64 7.01
N THR A 38 -4.45 -2.74 7.81
CA THR A 38 -4.48 -3.28 9.17
C THR A 38 -4.39 -2.20 10.25
N GLY A 39 -4.51 -0.92 9.89
CA GLY A 39 -4.37 0.24 10.77
C GLY A 39 -2.93 0.73 10.94
N HIS A 40 -2.75 2.05 11.10
CA HIS A 40 -1.45 2.65 11.39
C HIS A 40 -0.97 2.25 12.81
N PRO A 41 0.33 1.99 13.03
CA PRO A 41 0.86 1.56 14.33
C PRO A 41 0.60 2.52 15.48
N GLU A 42 0.51 3.82 15.18
CA GLU A 42 0.26 4.88 16.17
C GLU A 42 -1.24 5.21 16.35
N ALA A 43 -2.12 4.59 15.56
CA ALA A 43 -3.56 4.80 15.71
C ALA A 43 -4.10 3.96 16.88
N THR A 44 -5.03 4.51 17.65
CA THR A 44 -5.64 3.78 18.78
C THR A 44 -6.61 2.69 18.34
N SER A 45 -7.14 2.79 17.11
CA SER A 45 -7.99 1.79 16.48
C SER A 45 -7.96 1.92 14.95
N LEU A 46 -8.38 0.86 14.26
CA LEU A 46 -8.57 0.89 12.80
C LEU A 46 -9.61 1.94 12.39
N GLU A 47 -10.68 2.09 13.17
CA GLU A 47 -11.70 3.10 12.91
C GLU A 47 -11.13 4.51 12.96
N GLN A 48 -10.30 4.81 13.97
CA GLN A 48 -9.64 6.10 14.07
C GLN A 48 -8.68 6.35 12.89
N ASP A 49 -7.89 5.34 12.51
CA ASP A 49 -6.99 5.45 11.35
C ASP A 49 -7.75 5.76 10.06
N LEU A 50 -8.90 5.10 9.86
CA LEU A 50 -9.76 5.34 8.70
C LEU A 50 -10.38 6.74 8.70
N LEU A 51 -10.69 7.33 9.87
CA LEU A 51 -11.14 8.72 9.95
C LEU A 51 -10.02 9.70 9.54
N TYR A 52 -8.77 9.44 9.91
CA TYR A 52 -7.63 10.23 9.43
C TYR A 52 -7.35 10.03 7.93
N LEU A 53 -7.54 8.82 7.42
CA LEU A 53 -7.52 8.56 5.98
C LEU A 53 -8.58 9.40 5.26
N LYS A 54 -9.81 9.36 5.75
CA LYS A 54 -10.91 10.18 5.22
C LYS A 54 -10.54 11.67 5.23
N LYS A 55 -10.00 12.18 6.34
CA LYS A 55 -9.55 13.58 6.42
C LYS A 55 -8.57 13.92 5.29
N LYS A 56 -7.54 13.09 5.06
CA LYS A 56 -6.59 13.31 3.93
C LYS A 56 -7.29 13.38 2.57
N VAL A 57 -8.33 12.57 2.36
CA VAL A 57 -9.12 12.56 1.13
C VAL A 57 -9.99 13.81 1.03
N ASP A 58 -10.66 14.20 2.12
CA ASP A 58 -11.49 15.41 2.17
C ASP A 58 -10.65 16.69 1.95
N GLU A 59 -9.38 16.71 2.36
CA GLU A 59 -8.43 17.80 2.05
C GLU A 59 -7.94 17.81 0.59
N GLY A 60 -8.30 16.79 -0.20
CA GLY A 60 -8.09 16.77 -1.65
C GLY A 60 -7.06 15.75 -2.14
N ALA A 61 -6.77 14.67 -1.39
CA ALA A 61 -5.99 13.57 -1.97
C ALA A 61 -6.71 12.97 -3.20
N ASP A 62 -5.97 12.66 -4.25
CA ASP A 62 -6.49 12.16 -5.52
C ASP A 62 -6.52 10.62 -5.59
N PHE A 63 -5.67 9.93 -4.81
CA PHE A 63 -5.62 8.48 -4.71
C PHE A 63 -4.92 8.02 -3.42
N ILE A 64 -5.09 6.74 -3.08
CA ILE A 64 -4.47 6.11 -1.91
C ILE A 64 -3.55 4.99 -2.38
N LEU A 65 -2.32 4.97 -1.85
CA LEU A 65 -1.43 3.81 -1.94
C LEU A 65 -1.45 3.10 -0.59
N THR A 66 -1.83 1.83 -0.57
CA THR A 66 -1.84 1.09 0.69
C THR A 66 -0.44 0.65 1.09
N GLN A 67 -0.23 0.49 2.39
CA GLN A 67 0.77 -0.43 2.92
C GLN A 67 0.49 -1.86 2.41
N MET A 68 1.47 -2.76 2.53
CA MET A 68 1.38 -4.16 2.10
C MET A 68 0.05 -4.80 2.51
N ILE A 69 -0.63 -5.41 1.53
CA ILE A 69 -1.72 -6.34 1.78
C ILE A 69 -1.22 -7.78 1.82
N SER A 70 -1.84 -8.60 2.66
CA SER A 70 -1.50 -10.04 2.77
C SER A 70 -2.39 -10.95 1.92
N SER A 71 -3.60 -10.48 1.58
CA SER A 71 -4.59 -11.24 0.79
C SER A 71 -5.59 -10.30 0.09
N VAL A 72 -6.29 -10.83 -0.93
CA VAL A 72 -7.37 -10.10 -1.62
C VAL A 72 -8.53 -9.81 -0.67
N ASP A 73 -8.84 -10.73 0.25
CA ASP A 73 -9.94 -10.56 1.21
C ASP A 73 -9.66 -9.42 2.20
N GLU A 74 -8.41 -9.29 2.65
CA GLU A 74 -7.96 -8.17 3.48
C GLU A 74 -8.14 -6.84 2.73
N TYR A 75 -7.70 -6.78 1.48
CA TYR A 75 -7.88 -5.61 0.63
C TYR A 75 -9.37 -5.26 0.44
N TYR A 76 -10.21 -6.26 0.13
CA TYR A 76 -11.63 -6.06 -0.07
C TYR A 76 -12.35 -5.58 1.21
N THR A 77 -11.96 -6.12 2.37
CA THR A 77 -12.47 -5.67 3.67
C THR A 77 -12.09 -4.22 3.92
N TYR A 78 -10.84 -3.85 3.62
CA TYR A 78 -10.38 -2.47 3.73
C TYR A 78 -11.14 -1.51 2.80
N LEU A 79 -11.37 -1.91 1.53
CA LEU A 79 -12.17 -1.13 0.58
C LEU A 79 -13.58 -0.87 1.11
N LYS A 80 -14.24 -1.89 1.68
CA LYS A 80 -15.58 -1.75 2.28
C LYS A 80 -15.60 -0.72 3.41
N HIS A 81 -14.63 -0.78 4.31
CA HIS A 81 -14.55 0.18 5.41
C HIS A 81 -14.33 1.61 4.90
N CYS A 82 -13.43 1.78 3.93
CA CYS A 82 -13.18 3.07 3.29
C CYS A 82 -14.45 3.61 2.61
N PHE A 83 -15.12 2.78 1.82
CA PHE A 83 -16.34 3.14 1.10
C PHE A 83 -17.47 3.55 2.04
N ASN A 84 -17.66 2.82 3.15
CA ASN A 84 -18.68 3.15 4.16
C ASN A 84 -18.45 4.50 4.84
N LEU A 85 -17.22 5.02 4.81
CA LEU A 85 -16.87 6.36 5.30
C LEU A 85 -16.90 7.43 4.19
N GLY A 86 -17.30 7.06 2.96
CA GLY A 86 -17.36 7.97 1.82
C GLY A 86 -16.02 8.22 1.14
N VAL A 87 -15.00 7.40 1.38
CA VAL A 87 -13.75 7.44 0.61
C VAL A 87 -14.00 6.81 -0.77
N THR A 88 -13.96 7.65 -1.80
CA THR A 88 -14.33 7.25 -3.19
C THR A 88 -13.18 7.38 -4.19
N VAL A 89 -12.04 7.92 -3.76
CA VAL A 89 -10.83 8.00 -4.59
C VAL A 89 -10.25 6.60 -4.84
N PRO A 90 -9.51 6.38 -5.94
CA PRO A 90 -8.88 5.09 -6.20
C PRO A 90 -7.94 4.67 -5.05
N ILE A 91 -8.08 3.43 -4.60
CA ILE A 91 -7.19 2.80 -3.63
C ILE A 91 -6.37 1.75 -4.40
N ILE A 92 -5.05 1.83 -4.31
CA ILE A 92 -4.12 0.98 -5.03
C ILE A 92 -3.38 0.11 -4.01
N PRO A 93 -3.52 -1.22 -4.07
CA PRO A 93 -2.90 -2.13 -3.11
C PRO A 93 -1.38 -2.13 -3.24
N GLY A 94 -0.70 -2.03 -2.10
CA GLY A 94 0.73 -2.26 -1.95
C GLY A 94 1.05 -3.75 -1.85
N LEU A 95 1.97 -4.24 -2.68
CA LEU A 95 2.40 -5.64 -2.72
C LEU A 95 3.91 -5.72 -2.45
N TYR A 96 4.32 -6.76 -1.73
CA TYR A 96 5.72 -7.04 -1.45
C TYR A 96 6.09 -8.47 -1.84
N LEU A 97 7.10 -8.60 -2.70
CA LEU A 97 7.64 -9.90 -3.09
C LEU A 97 8.62 -10.39 -2.00
N ILE A 98 8.16 -11.36 -1.20
CA ILE A 98 8.99 -11.97 -0.16
C ILE A 98 10.02 -12.91 -0.81
N GLN A 99 11.30 -12.64 -0.57
CA GLN A 99 12.41 -13.41 -1.16
C GLN A 99 13.16 -14.26 -0.13
N SER A 100 12.85 -14.11 1.16
CA SER A 100 13.39 -14.90 2.27
C SER A 100 12.61 -14.61 3.55
N PHE A 101 12.63 -15.54 4.50
CA PHE A 101 11.99 -15.33 5.80
C PHE A 101 12.65 -14.17 6.58
N ASP A 102 13.96 -13.98 6.46
CA ASP A 102 14.66 -12.84 7.07
C ASP A 102 14.23 -11.50 6.46
N SER A 103 14.11 -11.41 5.14
CA SER A 103 13.60 -10.21 4.48
C SER A 103 12.15 -9.92 4.86
N PHE A 104 11.35 -10.97 5.09
CA PHE A 104 9.97 -10.84 5.54
C PHE A 104 9.91 -10.28 6.96
N LYS A 105 10.64 -10.88 7.92
CA LYS A 105 10.73 -10.39 9.30
C LYS A 105 11.19 -8.94 9.38
N LYS A 106 12.22 -8.59 8.60
CA LYS A 106 12.74 -7.21 8.56
C LYS A 106 11.69 -6.24 8.04
N PHE A 107 10.98 -6.59 6.97
CA PHE A 107 9.93 -5.76 6.39
C PHE A 107 8.79 -5.54 7.39
N ILE A 108 8.22 -6.62 7.95
CA ILE A 108 7.08 -6.49 8.89
C ILE A 108 7.46 -5.72 10.16
N SER A 109 8.69 -5.89 10.67
CA SER A 109 9.18 -5.15 11.83
C SER A 109 9.41 -3.67 11.53
N THR A 110 9.96 -3.35 10.36
CA THR A 110 10.24 -1.96 9.95
C THR A 110 8.95 -1.19 9.69
N CYS A 111 8.00 -1.82 9.00
CA CYS A 111 6.70 -1.21 8.69
C CYS A 111 5.70 -1.33 9.85
N GLN A 112 6.05 -2.06 10.92
CA GLN A 112 5.19 -2.35 12.07
C GLN A 112 3.81 -2.89 11.64
N ILE A 113 3.80 -3.75 10.62
CA ILE A 113 2.56 -4.32 10.08
C ILE A 113 2.25 -5.66 10.72
N SER A 114 0.96 -5.90 10.97
CA SER A 114 0.47 -7.21 11.34
C SER A 114 0.23 -8.04 10.08
N VAL A 115 0.59 -9.33 10.14
CA VAL A 115 0.37 -10.29 9.04
C VAL A 115 -0.34 -11.52 9.58
N PRO A 116 -1.08 -12.27 8.75
CA PRO A 116 -1.73 -13.50 9.19
C PRO A 116 -0.74 -14.46 9.84
N ALA A 117 -1.04 -14.94 11.06
CA ALA A 117 -0.16 -15.82 11.80
C ALA A 117 0.28 -17.05 10.98
N ARG A 118 -0.65 -17.59 10.19
CA ARG A 118 -0.37 -18.72 9.28
C ARG A 118 0.75 -18.41 8.29
N MET A 119 0.75 -17.23 7.68
CA MET A 119 1.76 -16.80 6.71
C MET A 119 3.16 -16.80 7.37
N TYR A 120 3.27 -16.26 8.59
CA TYR A 120 4.50 -16.29 9.35
C TYR A 120 4.96 -17.72 9.70
N GLN A 121 4.04 -18.56 10.17
CA GLN A 121 4.35 -19.94 10.52
C GLN A 121 4.76 -20.78 9.31
N ASP A 122 4.18 -20.52 8.13
CA ASP A 122 4.52 -21.22 6.91
C ASP A 122 5.95 -20.88 6.47
N PHE A 123 6.36 -19.61 6.49
CA PHE A 123 7.77 -19.24 6.25
C PHE A 123 8.72 -19.83 7.28
N LYS A 124 8.37 -19.79 8.58
CA LYS A 124 9.21 -20.32 9.66
C LYS A 124 9.52 -21.83 9.52
N LYS A 125 8.62 -22.60 8.90
CA LYS A 125 8.80 -24.05 8.68
C LYS A 125 9.72 -24.37 7.50
N ILE A 126 9.97 -23.43 6.61
CA ILE A 126 10.82 -23.64 5.44
C ILE A 126 12.27 -23.41 5.85
N GLN A 127 13.11 -24.44 5.74
CA GLN A 127 14.53 -24.38 6.13
C GLN A 127 15.49 -24.13 4.95
N ASP A 128 14.95 -24.02 3.73
CA ASP A 128 15.71 -23.87 2.49
C ASP A 128 15.36 -22.55 1.80
N ILE A 129 16.37 -21.71 1.55
CA ILE A 129 16.21 -20.37 0.96
C ILE A 129 15.59 -20.39 -0.44
N ASN A 130 15.80 -21.44 -1.24
CA ASN A 130 15.17 -21.57 -2.56
C ASN A 130 13.69 -21.92 -2.41
N LYS A 131 13.33 -22.77 -1.45
CA LYS A 131 11.93 -23.06 -1.11
C LYS A 131 11.22 -21.83 -0.55
N GLU A 132 11.89 -20.98 0.24
CA GLU A 132 11.32 -19.71 0.72
C GLU A 132 11.00 -18.78 -0.44
N LYS A 133 11.96 -18.59 -1.36
CA LYS A 133 11.75 -17.79 -2.58
C LYS A 133 10.59 -18.30 -3.42
N GLN A 134 10.52 -19.61 -3.63
CA GLN A 134 9.41 -20.22 -4.39
C GLN A 134 8.07 -20.03 -3.69
N TYR A 135 8.02 -20.14 -2.36
CA TYR A 135 6.79 -19.91 -1.60
C TYR A 135 6.35 -18.44 -1.66
N GLY A 136 7.27 -17.50 -1.42
CA GLY A 136 6.97 -16.07 -1.55
C GLY A 136 6.55 -15.66 -2.96
N LEU A 137 7.17 -16.25 -3.99
CA LEU A 137 6.76 -16.05 -5.38
C LEU A 137 5.33 -16.55 -5.64
N ARG A 138 4.98 -17.75 -5.14
CA ARG A 138 3.61 -18.27 -5.30
C ARG A 138 2.59 -17.35 -4.63
N LEU A 139 2.82 -16.94 -3.38
CA LEU A 139 1.92 -16.02 -2.67
C LEU A 139 1.74 -14.70 -3.44
N PHE A 140 2.83 -14.13 -3.94
CA PHE A 140 2.82 -12.89 -4.70
C PHE A 140 2.03 -13.01 -6.01
N GLN A 141 2.24 -14.09 -6.77
CA GLN A 141 1.51 -14.33 -8.02
C GLN A 141 0.03 -14.63 -7.77
N ASP A 142 -0.30 -15.41 -6.75
CA ASP A 142 -1.68 -15.72 -6.38
C ASP A 142 -2.44 -14.44 -5.97
N LEU A 143 -1.76 -13.54 -5.26
CA LEU A 143 -2.30 -12.23 -4.91
C LEU A 143 -2.57 -11.37 -6.15
N ILE A 144 -1.62 -11.27 -7.09
CA ILE A 144 -1.80 -10.52 -8.34
C ILE A 144 -2.97 -11.08 -9.16
N ARG A 145 -2.99 -12.40 -9.40
CA ARG A 145 -4.08 -13.07 -10.12
C ARG A 145 -5.43 -12.87 -9.43
N GLY A 146 -5.44 -12.87 -8.10
CA GLY A 146 -6.63 -12.61 -7.31
C GLY A 146 -7.14 -11.18 -7.50
N LEU A 147 -6.26 -10.18 -7.43
CA LEU A 147 -6.60 -8.77 -7.65
C LEU A 147 -7.11 -8.50 -9.07
N GLN A 148 -6.49 -9.11 -10.09
CA GLN A 148 -6.89 -8.98 -11.50
C GLN A 148 -8.29 -9.52 -11.79
N LYS A 149 -8.76 -10.49 -11.00
CA LYS A 149 -10.14 -11.01 -11.11
C LYS A 149 -11.18 -10.08 -10.49
N THR A 150 -10.74 -9.04 -9.77
CA THR A 150 -11.63 -8.04 -9.17
C THR A 150 -11.78 -6.84 -10.09
N SER A 151 -12.96 -6.22 -10.09
CA SER A 151 -13.20 -4.92 -10.76
C SER A 151 -12.84 -3.72 -9.88
N TYR A 152 -12.40 -3.96 -8.63
CA TYR A 152 -12.13 -2.92 -7.63
C TYR A 152 -10.65 -2.50 -7.57
N CYS A 153 -9.81 -3.08 -8.42
CA CYS A 153 -8.39 -2.81 -8.48
C CYS A 153 -8.08 -2.11 -9.82
N VAL A 154 -7.68 -0.85 -9.76
CA VAL A 154 -7.31 -0.05 -10.96
C VAL A 154 -5.82 -0.14 -11.31
N GLY A 155 -5.03 -0.83 -10.48
CA GLY A 155 -3.59 -0.95 -10.60
C GLY A 155 -2.98 -1.59 -9.36
N ILE A 156 -1.68 -1.93 -9.40
CA ILE A 156 -0.94 -2.46 -8.25
C ILE A 156 0.34 -1.65 -7.99
N HIS A 157 0.69 -1.46 -6.71
CA HIS A 157 1.93 -0.79 -6.30
C HIS A 157 2.90 -1.83 -5.70
N ILE A 158 4.11 -1.96 -6.23
CA ILE A 158 5.06 -3.00 -5.78
C ILE A 158 6.26 -2.41 -5.05
N PHE A 159 6.47 -2.84 -3.80
CA PHE A 159 7.66 -2.53 -3.02
C PHE A 159 8.85 -3.36 -3.52
N THR A 160 9.69 -2.77 -4.37
CA THR A 160 10.83 -3.48 -4.98
C THR A 160 12.04 -3.60 -4.08
N LEU A 161 12.17 -2.73 -3.07
CA LEU A 161 13.35 -2.61 -2.19
C LEU A 161 14.68 -2.59 -2.96
N ASN A 162 14.72 -1.80 -4.05
CA ASN A 162 15.85 -1.68 -4.98
C ASN A 162 16.21 -2.98 -5.74
N ARG A 163 15.29 -3.94 -5.82
CA ARG A 163 15.45 -5.23 -6.53
C ARG A 163 14.50 -5.36 -7.72
N VAL A 164 14.40 -4.32 -8.54
CA VAL A 164 13.48 -4.24 -9.69
C VAL A 164 13.61 -5.45 -10.62
N SER A 165 14.85 -5.86 -10.95
CA SER A 165 15.09 -7.00 -11.85
C SER A 165 14.54 -8.32 -11.33
N SER A 166 14.60 -8.56 -10.00
CA SER A 166 14.01 -9.74 -9.38
C SER A 166 12.49 -9.71 -9.44
N VAL A 167 11.89 -8.54 -9.20
CA VAL A 167 10.42 -8.36 -9.27
C VAL A 167 9.93 -8.58 -10.70
N LEU A 168 10.56 -7.93 -11.69
CA LEU A 168 10.13 -8.01 -13.09
C LEU A 168 10.18 -9.44 -13.64
N LYS A 169 11.18 -10.25 -13.26
CA LYS A 169 11.27 -11.68 -13.66
C LYS A 169 10.15 -12.54 -13.08
N CYS A 170 9.54 -12.08 -11.99
CA CYS A 170 8.50 -12.79 -11.28
C CYS A 170 7.09 -12.39 -11.72
N LEU A 171 6.96 -11.25 -12.40
CA LEU A 171 5.73 -10.81 -13.04
C LEU A 171 5.48 -11.68 -14.29
N PRO A 172 4.33 -12.34 -14.40
CA PRO A 172 3.96 -13.09 -15.58
C PRO A 172 3.97 -12.19 -16.82
N HIS A 173 4.58 -12.66 -17.92
CA HIS A 173 4.77 -11.87 -19.15
C HIS A 173 3.46 -11.38 -19.77
N GLU A 174 2.35 -12.11 -19.57
CA GLU A 174 1.01 -11.73 -20.02
C GLU A 174 0.40 -10.62 -19.14
N GLU A 175 0.85 -10.48 -17.90
CA GLU A 175 0.28 -9.56 -16.91
C GLU A 175 0.82 -8.13 -17.05
N LEU A 176 2.01 -7.95 -17.63
CA LEU A 176 2.61 -6.63 -17.91
C LEU A 176 1.95 -5.86 -19.07
N ASN A 177 1.21 -6.54 -19.94
CA ASN A 177 0.63 -5.96 -21.16
C ASN A 177 -0.90 -5.74 -21.09
N SER A 178 -1.54 -6.08 -19.98
CA SER A 178 -3.01 -6.07 -19.84
C SER A 178 -3.61 -4.72 -19.45
N GLY A 179 -2.79 -3.69 -19.21
CA GLY A 179 -3.23 -2.36 -18.77
C GLY A 179 -3.72 -2.29 -17.31
N ILE A 180 -3.56 -3.38 -16.55
CA ILE A 180 -3.81 -3.46 -15.09
C ILE A 180 -2.51 -3.21 -14.30
N LEU A 181 -1.37 -3.12 -14.99
CA LEU A 181 -0.06 -2.74 -14.44
C LEU A 181 0.36 -1.35 -14.95
#